data_AF-A0A538L2W2-F1
#
_entry.id   AF-A0A538L2W2-F1
#
_cell.length_a   1.000
_cell.length_b   1.000
_cell.length_c   1.000
_cell.angle_alpha   90.00
_cell.angle_beta   90.00
_cell.angle_gamma   90.00
#
_symmetry.space_group_name_H-M   'P 1'
#
loop_
_entity.id
_entity.type
_entity.pdbx_description
1 polymer ?
#
loop_
_entity_poly.entity_id
_entity_poly.type
_entity_poly.pdbx_seq_one_letter_code
_entity_poly.pdbx_strand_id
1 'polypeptide(L)'
;MVVLGASPLVATFTRATQEAERILRNGGMFQWSTVALLAFVFYVYAVEIERRRFDIVLAGLAFWLMDWFNELANSAIWHISDTAPLWAVTGDTSYLILIGLTIEISFLFLVAGVVFVKQLPPDRSLRILGVPNRLLLVFGFSCLSVGVEVLLNLIGVFHWHYWWWNKPF
;
A
#
# COMPACT_ATOMS: atom_id res chain seq x y z
N MET A 1 -14.07 20.95 48.48
CA MET A 1 -14.70 20.64 47.18
C MET A 1 -13.56 20.52 46.17
N VAL A 2 -12.99 19.32 46.04
CA VAL A 2 -11.90 19.04 45.09
C VAL A 2 -12.56 18.73 43.76
N VAL A 3 -12.42 19.63 42.79
CA VAL A 3 -12.82 19.36 41.41
C VAL A 3 -11.79 18.38 40.86
N LEU A 4 -12.18 17.11 40.76
CA LEU A 4 -11.47 16.10 39.98
C LEU A 4 -11.58 16.52 38.50
N GLY A 5 -10.56 17.21 38.01
CA GLY A 5 -10.39 17.40 36.58
C GLY A 5 -10.05 16.06 35.96
N ALA A 6 -11.02 15.41 35.33
CA ALA A 6 -10.72 14.40 34.33
C ALA A 6 -9.94 15.09 33.22
N SER A 7 -8.62 14.90 33.17
CA SER A 7 -7.84 15.21 31.98
C SER A 7 -8.50 14.48 30.82
N PRO A 8 -8.89 15.16 29.74
CA PRO A 8 -9.28 14.44 28.54
C PRO A 8 -8.06 13.61 28.13
N LEU A 9 -8.26 12.31 27.91
CA LEU A 9 -7.30 11.46 27.22
C LEU A 9 -7.04 12.12 25.85
N VAL A 10 -6.01 12.96 25.77
CA VAL A 10 -5.52 13.45 24.49
C VAL A 10 -4.92 12.22 23.82
N ALA A 11 -5.64 11.67 22.83
CA ALA A 11 -5.11 10.63 21.96
C ALA A 11 -3.71 11.07 21.51
N THR A 12 -2.68 10.40 22.03
CA THR A 12 -1.30 10.81 21.77
C THR A 12 -0.85 10.01 20.57
N PHE A 13 -1.25 10.48 19.39
CA PHE A 13 -0.82 9.88 18.14
C PHE A 13 0.71 9.82 18.06
N THR A 14 1.24 8.75 17.48
CA THR A 14 2.68 8.65 17.23
C THR A 14 3.16 9.80 16.35
N ARG A 15 4.46 10.12 16.40
CA ARG A 15 5.02 11.18 15.54
C ARG A 15 4.78 10.93 14.06
N ALA A 16 4.92 9.68 13.61
CA ALA A 16 4.65 9.29 12.23
C ALA A 16 3.19 9.51 11.85
N THR A 17 2.25 9.14 12.74
CA THR A 17 0.82 9.40 12.53
C THR A 17 0.53 10.90 12.40
N GLN A 18 1.10 11.73 13.29
CA GLN A 18 0.90 13.18 13.24
C GLN A 18 1.48 13.80 11.96
N GLU A 19 2.62 13.30 11.49
CA GLU A 19 3.23 13.75 10.23
C GLU A 19 2.37 13.35 9.03
N ALA A 20 1.95 12.09 8.96
CA ALA A 20 1.05 11.58 7.93
C ALA A 20 -0.26 12.38 7.87
N GLU A 21 -0.84 12.72 9.03
CA GLU A 21 -2.06 13.55 9.12
C GLU A 21 -1.87 14.95 8.52
N ARG A 22 -0.71 15.58 8.72
CA ARG A 22 -0.41 16.93 8.16
C ARG A 22 -0.33 16.94 6.63
N ILE A 23 0.10 15.83 6.04
CA ILE A 23 0.25 15.69 4.59
C ILE A 23 -0.97 15.03 3.93
N LEU A 24 -1.88 14.48 4.73
CA LEU A 24 -3.05 13.76 4.25
C LEU A 24 -3.91 14.66 3.35
N ARG A 25 -4.10 14.22 2.11
CA ARG A 25 -4.91 14.88 1.09
C ARG A 25 -4.49 16.33 0.81
N ASN A 26 -3.22 16.67 1.07
CA ASN A 26 -2.66 17.98 0.79
C ASN A 26 -2.19 18.09 -0.67
N GLY A 27 -2.94 18.82 -1.50
CA GLY A 27 -2.59 19.04 -2.91
C GLY A 27 -1.34 19.90 -3.13
N GLY A 28 -0.84 20.60 -2.10
CA GLY A 28 0.38 21.40 -2.17
C GLY A 28 1.67 20.58 -2.29
N MET A 29 1.60 19.25 -2.09
CA MET A 29 2.74 18.35 -2.21
C MET A 29 2.97 17.81 -3.62
N PHE A 30 2.09 18.17 -4.56
CA PHE A 30 2.10 17.63 -5.91
C PHE A 30 3.46 17.76 -6.60
N GLN A 31 3.94 16.65 -7.17
CA GLN A 31 5.12 16.60 -8.01
C GLN A 31 4.75 16.27 -9.45
N TRP A 32 5.36 16.98 -10.42
CA TRP A 32 5.05 16.77 -11.85
C TRP A 32 5.36 15.36 -12.35
N SER A 33 6.24 14.62 -11.68
CA SER A 33 6.53 13.20 -11.96
C SER A 33 5.28 12.31 -11.86
N THR A 34 4.28 12.66 -11.05
CA THR A 34 3.00 11.92 -10.96
C THR A 34 2.32 11.78 -12.31
N VAL A 35 2.40 12.81 -13.17
CA VAL A 35 1.77 12.78 -14.50
C VAL A 35 2.45 11.74 -15.38
N ALA A 36 3.77 11.61 -15.31
CA ALA A 36 4.51 10.58 -16.04
C ALA A 36 4.17 9.18 -15.53
N LEU A 37 4.05 8.99 -14.21
CA LEU A 37 3.63 7.72 -13.62
C LEU A 37 2.19 7.35 -14.01
N LEU A 38 1.28 8.32 -14.06
CA LEU A 38 -0.09 8.11 -14.52
C LEU A 38 -0.14 7.72 -16.00
N ALA A 39 0.65 8.38 -16.85
CA ALA A 39 0.78 8.01 -18.26
C ALA A 39 1.32 6.57 -18.42
N PHE A 40 2.25 6.16 -17.56
CA PHE A 40 2.76 4.79 -17.54
C PHE A 40 1.67 3.77 -17.15
N VAL A 41 0.86 4.06 -16.12
CA VAL A 41 -0.32 3.23 -15.78
C VAL A 41 -1.25 3.10 -16.98
N PHE A 42 -1.60 4.21 -17.63
CA PHE A 42 -2.45 4.18 -18.83
C PHE A 42 -1.85 3.35 -19.95
N TYR A 43 -0.55 3.48 -20.21
CA TYR A 43 0.13 2.67 -21.22
C TYR A 43 0.04 1.17 -20.92
N VAL A 44 0.32 0.76 -19.68
CA VAL A 44 0.23 -0.66 -19.25
C VAL A 44 -1.17 -1.22 -19.53
N TYR A 45 -2.23 -0.50 -19.16
CA TYR A 45 -3.60 -0.96 -19.37
C TYR A 45 -4.06 -0.85 -20.83
N ALA A 46 -3.63 0.18 -21.56
CA ALA A 46 -3.94 0.34 -22.98
C ALA A 46 -3.41 -0.84 -23.80
N VAL A 47 -2.19 -1.31 -23.52
CA VAL A 47 -1.60 -2.49 -24.19
C VAL A 47 -2.43 -3.76 -23.96
N GLU A 48 -2.94 -3.97 -22.73
CA GLU A 48 -3.78 -5.14 -22.47
C GLU A 48 -5.17 -5.04 -23.11
N ILE A 49 -5.75 -3.83 -23.16
CA ILE A 49 -7.01 -3.56 -23.85
C ILE A 49 -6.87 -3.77 -25.36
N GLU A 50 -5.80 -3.25 -25.98
CA GLU A 50 -5.49 -3.44 -27.40
C GLU A 50 -5.42 -4.93 -27.76
N ARG A 51 -4.78 -5.72 -26.89
CA ARG A 51 -4.66 -7.19 -27.03
C ARG A 51 -5.93 -7.95 -26.64
N ARG A 52 -7.00 -7.24 -26.27
CA ARG A 52 -8.28 -7.79 -25.78
C ARG A 52 -8.12 -8.73 -24.58
N ARG A 53 -7.07 -8.52 -23.77
CA ARG A 53 -6.78 -9.27 -22.54
C ARG A 53 -7.52 -8.67 -21.35
N PHE A 54 -8.85 -8.63 -21.44
CA PHE A 54 -9.70 -8.12 -20.36
C PHE A 54 -9.59 -8.96 -19.08
N ASP A 55 -9.21 -10.24 -19.21
CA ASP A 55 -8.86 -11.10 -18.08
C ASP A 55 -7.73 -10.50 -17.24
N ILE A 56 -6.69 -9.96 -17.89
CA ILE A 56 -5.54 -9.33 -17.23
C ILE A 56 -5.93 -7.96 -16.68
N VAL A 57 -6.69 -7.17 -17.43
CA VAL A 57 -7.19 -5.85 -16.97
C VAL A 57 -7.98 -6.01 -15.67
N LEU A 58 -8.96 -6.92 -15.65
CA LEU A 58 -9.79 -7.16 -14.47
C LEU A 58 -8.98 -7.73 -13.31
N ALA A 59 -8.01 -8.62 -13.57
CA ALA A 59 -7.16 -9.16 -12.51
C ALA A 59 -6.24 -8.08 -11.90
N GLY A 60 -5.69 -7.18 -12.73
CA GLY A 60 -4.91 -6.04 -12.25
C GLY A 60 -5.74 -5.08 -11.39
N LEU A 61 -6.94 -4.73 -11.85
CA LEU A 61 -7.88 -3.91 -11.07
C LEU A 61 -8.31 -4.60 -9.77
N ALA A 62 -8.56 -5.91 -9.80
CA ALA A 62 -8.90 -6.66 -8.58
C ALA A 62 -7.76 -6.64 -7.55
N PHE A 63 -6.51 -6.76 -8.00
CA PHE A 63 -5.34 -6.66 -7.12
C PHE A 63 -5.21 -5.25 -6.51
N TRP A 64 -5.41 -4.21 -7.31
CA TRP A 64 -5.44 -2.83 -6.82
C TRP A 64 -6.59 -2.56 -5.84
N LEU A 65 -7.79 -3.09 -6.10
CA LEU A 65 -8.92 -2.96 -5.17
C LEU A 65 -8.68 -3.68 -3.84
N MET A 66 -7.90 -4.78 -3.85
CA MET A 66 -7.51 -5.47 -2.61
C MET A 66 -6.58 -4.59 -1.76
N ASP A 67 -5.67 -3.84 -2.38
CA ASP A 67 -4.83 -2.86 -1.69
C ASP A 67 -5.69 -1.74 -1.07
N TRP A 68 -6.62 -1.18 -1.85
CA TRP A 68 -7.58 -0.20 -1.32
C TRP A 68 -8.39 -0.72 -0.15
N PHE A 69 -8.82 -1.99 -0.17
CA PHE A 69 -9.51 -2.59 0.95
C PHE A 69 -8.64 -2.60 2.21
N ASN A 70 -7.36 -2.98 2.10
CA ASN A 70 -6.41 -2.96 3.22
C ASN A 70 -6.20 -1.53 3.74
N GLU A 71 -6.10 -0.55 2.85
CA GLU A 71 -5.86 0.85 3.23
C GLU A 71 -7.08 1.53 3.84
N LEU A 72 -8.28 1.15 3.41
CA LEU A 72 -9.53 1.54 4.06
C LEU A 72 -9.63 0.94 5.46
N ALA A 73 -9.28 -0.35 5.62
CA ALA A 73 -9.24 -0.99 6.94
C ALA A 73 -8.19 -0.34 7.84
N ASN A 74 -6.99 -0.06 7.32
CA ASN A 74 -5.93 0.66 8.02
C ASN A 74 -6.39 2.05 8.49
N SER A 75 -7.06 2.80 7.61
CA SER A 75 -7.63 4.12 7.94
C SER A 75 -8.77 4.05 8.95
N ALA A 76 -9.61 3.01 8.87
CA ALA A 76 -10.65 2.77 9.87
C ALA A 76 -10.04 2.46 11.24
N ILE A 77 -8.99 1.64 11.29
CA ILE A 77 -8.22 1.34 12.51
C ILE A 77 -7.62 2.62 13.08
N TRP A 78 -7.04 3.49 12.25
CA TRP A 78 -6.56 4.80 12.71
C TRP A 78 -7.68 5.64 13.33
N HIS A 79 -8.86 5.69 12.70
CA HIS A 79 -9.96 6.52 13.18
C HIS A 79 -10.54 6.05 14.53
N ILE A 80 -10.45 4.75 14.83
CA ILE A 80 -10.92 4.18 16.10
C ILE A 80 -9.80 3.98 17.13
N SER A 81 -8.53 4.11 16.74
CA SER A 81 -7.37 3.94 17.61
C SER A 81 -6.98 5.27 18.24
N ASP A 82 -6.63 5.24 19.53
CA ASP A 82 -6.08 6.40 20.23
C ASP A 82 -4.55 6.57 20.03
N THR A 83 -3.92 5.78 19.15
CA THR A 83 -2.45 5.70 19.06
C THR A 83 -1.90 5.77 17.63
N ALA A 84 -2.29 4.87 16.72
CA ALA A 84 -1.76 4.83 15.35
C ALA A 84 -2.58 3.93 14.41
N PRO A 85 -2.46 4.13 13.08
CA PRO A 85 -2.81 3.10 12.08
C PRO A 85 -1.95 1.83 12.23
N LEU A 86 -2.31 0.77 11.50
CA LEU A 86 -1.43 -0.39 11.31
C LEU A 86 -0.10 0.02 10.67
N TRP A 87 -0.17 0.92 9.69
CA TRP A 87 0.99 1.59 9.11
C TRP A 87 0.68 3.03 8.69
N ALA A 88 1.67 3.90 8.79
CA ALA A 88 1.61 5.29 8.34
C ALA A 88 2.70 5.56 7.30
N VAL A 89 2.38 6.39 6.30
CA VAL A 89 3.36 6.86 5.32
C VAL A 89 3.65 8.34 5.55
N THR A 90 4.93 8.70 5.53
CA THR A 90 5.42 10.06 5.77
C THR A 90 6.44 10.47 4.70
N GLY A 91 6.95 11.71 4.77
CA GLY A 91 7.92 12.24 3.81
C GLY A 91 7.30 12.69 2.48
N ASP A 92 8.15 12.80 1.45
CA ASP A 92 7.79 13.37 0.16
C ASP A 92 6.97 12.39 -0.70
N THR A 93 5.67 12.66 -0.80
CA THR A 93 4.74 12.04 -1.76
C THR A 93 3.96 13.12 -2.47
N SER A 94 3.59 12.87 -3.72
CA SER A 94 2.80 13.81 -4.52
C SER A 94 1.38 13.99 -3.97
N TYR A 95 0.81 12.96 -3.36
CA TYR A 95 -0.51 13.01 -2.74
C TYR A 95 -0.73 11.80 -1.83
N LEU A 96 -0.96 12.04 -0.54
CA LEU A 96 -1.39 11.01 0.40
C LEU A 96 -2.93 10.88 0.37
N ILE A 97 -3.44 9.79 -0.18
CA ILE A 97 -4.89 9.56 -0.39
C ILE A 97 -5.56 9.13 0.93
N LEU A 98 -4.95 8.12 1.57
CA LEU A 98 -5.31 7.56 2.88
C LEU A 98 -4.04 7.49 3.74
N ILE A 99 -4.17 7.31 5.06
CA ILE A 99 -3.04 7.45 6.01
C ILE A 99 -1.83 6.55 5.69
N GLY A 100 -2.05 5.42 5.00
CA GLY A 100 -1.01 4.54 4.46
C GLY A 100 -0.90 4.47 2.93
N LEU A 101 -1.79 5.14 2.19
CA LEU A 101 -1.89 5.03 0.73
C LEU A 101 -1.48 6.31 0.03
N THR A 102 -0.27 6.34 -0.53
CA THR A 102 0.14 7.39 -1.45
C THR A 102 -0.37 7.13 -2.86
N ILE A 103 -0.41 8.16 -3.69
CA ILE A 103 -0.70 8.01 -5.12
C ILE A 103 0.36 7.16 -5.83
N GLU A 104 1.63 7.24 -5.42
CA GLU A 104 2.70 6.41 -5.96
C GLU A 104 2.50 4.92 -5.64
N ILE A 105 2.09 4.60 -4.41
CA ILE A 105 1.75 3.22 -4.01
C ILE A 105 0.52 2.74 -4.78
N SER A 106 -0.53 3.55 -4.89
CA SER A 106 -1.72 3.21 -5.68
C SER A 106 -1.39 2.88 -7.15
N PHE A 107 -0.51 3.67 -7.77
CA PHE A 107 -0.03 3.39 -9.14
C PHE A 107 0.86 2.16 -9.22
N LEU A 108 1.73 1.94 -8.22
CA LEU A 108 2.51 0.71 -8.10
C LEU A 108 1.59 -0.52 -8.09
N PHE A 109 0.51 -0.53 -7.31
CA PHE A 109 -0.42 -1.68 -7.27
C PHE A 109 -1.20 -1.89 -8.57
N LEU A 110 -1.58 -0.81 -9.28
CA LEU A 110 -2.18 -0.92 -10.62
C LEU A 110 -1.24 -1.64 -11.60
N VAL A 111 0.04 -1.25 -11.61
CA VAL A 111 1.04 -1.87 -12.51
C VAL A 111 1.40 -3.28 -12.05
N ALA A 112 1.67 -3.46 -10.75
CA ALA A 112 2.07 -4.73 -10.16
C ALA A 112 1.03 -5.82 -10.37
N GLY A 113 -0.28 -5.50 -10.25
CA GLY A 113 -1.35 -6.45 -10.52
C GLY A 113 -1.29 -7.03 -11.94
N VAL A 114 -1.06 -6.18 -12.94
CA VAL A 114 -0.87 -6.61 -14.33
C VAL A 114 0.42 -7.44 -14.47
N VAL A 115 1.52 -7.00 -13.88
CA VAL A 115 2.81 -7.72 -13.92
C VAL A 115 2.67 -9.12 -13.32
N PHE A 116 2.11 -9.25 -12.11
CA PHE A 116 2.02 -10.52 -11.38
C PHE A 116 1.15 -11.54 -12.12
N VAL A 117 0.01 -11.12 -12.67
CA VAL A 117 -0.88 -12.01 -13.44
C VAL A 117 -0.18 -12.52 -14.69
N LYS A 118 0.62 -11.69 -15.36
CA LYS A 118 1.37 -12.08 -16.56
C LYS A 118 2.51 -13.05 -16.29
N GLN A 119 2.99 -13.16 -15.05
CA GLN A 119 3.98 -14.16 -14.66
C GLN A 119 3.36 -15.53 -14.37
N LEU A 120 2.03 -15.64 -14.28
CA LEU A 120 1.38 -16.91 -14.01
C LEU A 120 1.50 -17.86 -15.21
N PRO A 121 2.04 -19.08 -15.02
CA PRO A 121 2.08 -20.08 -16.08
C PRO A 121 0.66 -20.37 -16.62
N PRO A 122 0.49 -20.59 -17.93
CA PRO A 122 -0.79 -21.07 -18.48
C PRO A 122 -1.22 -22.38 -17.81
N ASP A 123 -0.24 -23.24 -17.59
CA ASP A 123 -0.21 -24.41 -16.71
C ASP A 123 -0.71 -24.19 -15.28
N ARG A 124 -2.01 -24.32 -14.95
CA ARG A 124 -2.46 -24.17 -13.55
C ARG A 124 -1.98 -25.29 -12.63
N SER A 125 -1.82 -26.50 -13.15
CA SER A 125 -1.39 -27.69 -12.42
C SER A 125 0.14 -27.83 -12.30
N LEU A 126 0.88 -27.01 -13.07
CA LEU A 126 2.34 -26.99 -13.04
C LEU A 126 2.87 -26.88 -11.60
N ARG A 127 3.85 -27.71 -11.26
CA ARG A 127 4.59 -27.63 -10.01
C ARG A 127 6.02 -27.17 -10.28
N ILE A 128 6.51 -26.27 -9.45
CA ILE A 128 7.88 -25.75 -9.50
C ILE A 128 8.56 -26.22 -8.23
N LEU A 129 9.62 -27.02 -8.35
CA LEU A 129 10.31 -27.65 -7.21
C LEU A 129 9.35 -28.41 -6.26
N GLY A 130 8.33 -29.05 -6.82
CA GLY A 130 7.31 -29.82 -6.06
C GLY A 130 6.17 -28.99 -5.47
N VAL A 131 6.24 -27.66 -5.51
CA VAL A 131 5.20 -26.75 -4.99
C VAL A 131 4.26 -26.31 -6.12
N PRO A 132 2.92 -26.24 -5.90
CA PRO A 132 2.01 -25.67 -6.87
C PRO A 132 2.41 -24.25 -7.27
N ASN A 133 2.55 -24.00 -8.57
CA ASN A 133 3.11 -22.74 -9.07
C ASN A 133 2.36 -21.49 -8.55
N ARG A 134 1.04 -21.55 -8.37
CA ARG A 134 0.24 -20.41 -7.89
C ARG A 134 0.61 -20.04 -6.45
N LEU A 135 0.78 -21.04 -5.58
CA LEU A 135 1.20 -20.80 -4.19
C LEU A 135 2.62 -20.26 -4.13
N LEU A 136 3.53 -20.84 -4.92
CA LEU A 136 4.92 -20.38 -4.99
C LEU A 136 5.00 -18.91 -5.45
N LEU A 137 4.27 -18.56 -6.52
CA LEU A 137 4.29 -17.20 -7.07
C LEU A 137 3.60 -16.18 -6.16
N VAL A 138 2.45 -16.53 -5.57
CA VAL A 138 1.80 -15.66 -4.58
C VAL A 138 2.74 -15.38 -3.42
N PHE A 139 3.37 -16.41 -2.85
CA PHE A 139 4.33 -16.23 -1.77
C PHE A 139 5.54 -15.39 -2.21
N GLY A 140 6.10 -15.66 -3.39
CA GLY A 140 7.22 -14.89 -3.94
C GLY A 140 6.89 -13.41 -4.15
N PHE A 141 5.72 -13.10 -4.72
CA PHE A 141 5.27 -11.72 -4.89
C PHE A 141 4.95 -11.04 -3.56
N SER A 142 4.36 -11.75 -2.59
CA SER A 142 4.17 -11.22 -1.24
C SER A 142 5.50 -10.89 -0.56
N CYS A 143 6.51 -11.76 -0.65
CA CYS A 143 7.85 -11.47 -0.13
C CYS A 143 8.49 -10.27 -0.83
N LEU A 144 8.29 -10.11 -2.14
CA LEU A 144 8.77 -8.93 -2.88
C LEU A 144 8.10 -7.64 -2.37
N SER A 145 6.77 -7.64 -2.20
CA SER A 145 6.02 -6.49 -1.67
C SER A 145 6.47 -6.12 -0.26
N VAL A 146 6.57 -7.09 0.65
CA VAL A 146 7.09 -6.87 2.00
C VAL A 146 8.54 -6.40 1.96
N GLY A 147 9.35 -6.89 1.04
CA GLY A 147 10.72 -6.40 0.82
C GLY A 147 10.76 -4.91 0.48
N VAL A 148 9.86 -4.43 -0.39
CA VAL A 148 9.71 -3.01 -0.70
C VAL A 148 9.29 -2.23 0.55
N GLU A 149 8.30 -2.72 1.30
CA GLU A 149 7.87 -2.08 2.56
C GLU A 149 9.01 -2.00 3.58
N VAL A 150 9.81 -3.07 3.73
CA VAL A 150 10.97 -3.09 4.62
C VAL A 150 11.99 -2.01 4.20
N LEU A 151 12.24 -1.85 2.89
CA LEU A 151 13.13 -0.80 2.39
C LEU A 151 12.58 0.61 2.70
N LEU A 152 11.29 0.84 2.45
CA LEU A 152 10.62 2.11 2.77
C LEU A 152 10.64 2.40 4.28
N ASN A 153 10.51 1.37 5.10
CA ASN A 153 10.63 1.47 6.54
C ASN A 153 12.06 1.76 7.00
N LEU A 154 13.06 1.16 6.37
CA LEU A 154 14.47 1.44 6.68
C LEU A 154 14.88 2.87 6.36
N ILE A 155 14.32 3.46 5.29
CA ILE A 155 14.59 4.87 4.93
C ILE A 155 13.68 5.86 5.68
N GLY A 156 12.77 5.38 6.52
CA GLY A 156 11.97 6.22 7.42
C GLY A 156 10.75 6.89 6.78
N VAL A 157 10.24 6.39 5.65
CA VAL A 157 9.03 6.92 5.00
C VAL A 157 7.80 6.04 5.19
N PHE A 158 7.98 4.81 5.69
CA PHE A 158 6.89 3.87 5.97
C PHE A 158 7.03 3.33 7.39
N HIS A 159 6.00 3.44 8.21
CA HIS A 159 6.11 3.22 9.66
C HIS A 159 5.13 2.14 10.12
N TRP A 160 5.66 1.04 10.66
CA TRP A 160 4.87 0.09 11.44
C TRP A 160 4.87 0.50 12.91
N HIS A 161 3.69 0.47 13.55
CA HIS A 161 3.58 0.83 14.96
C HIS A 161 3.59 -0.36 15.92
N TYR A 162 2.91 -1.45 15.55
CA TYR A 162 2.60 -2.53 16.47
C TYR A 162 3.76 -3.53 16.64
N TRP A 163 3.87 -4.13 17.83
CA TRP A 163 4.99 -4.98 18.24
C TRP A 163 5.17 -6.23 17.37
N TRP A 164 4.10 -6.78 16.78
CA TRP A 164 4.19 -7.94 15.89
C TRP A 164 4.79 -7.59 14.52
N TRP A 165 5.06 -6.31 14.27
CA TRP A 165 5.82 -5.80 13.13
C TRP A 165 7.23 -5.28 13.52
N ASN A 166 7.63 -5.35 14.81
CA ASN A 166 8.88 -4.76 15.29
C ASN A 166 10.15 -5.52 14.84
N LYS A 167 11.22 -4.75 14.64
CA LYS A 167 12.60 -5.18 14.36
C LYS A 167 13.44 -5.28 15.66
N PRO A 168 14.56 -6.04 15.69
CA PRO A 168 15.19 -6.73 14.58
C PRO A 168 14.79 -8.20 14.51
N PHE A 169 14.48 -8.66 13.30
CA PHE A 169 14.59 -10.08 12.93
C PHE A 169 16.07 -10.45 12.79
#